data_AF-T1BI86-F1
#
_entry.id   AF-T1BI86-F1
#
_cell.length_a   1.000
_cell.length_b   1.000
_cell.length_c   1.000
_cell.angle_alpha   90.00
_cell.angle_beta   90.00
_cell.angle_gamma   90.00
#
_symmetry.space_group_name_H-M   'P 1'
#
loop_
_entity.id
_entity.type
_entity.pdbx_description
1 polymer ?
#
loop_
_entity_poly.entity_id
_entity_poly.type
_entity_poly.pdbx_seq_one_letter_code
_entity_poly.pdbx_strand_id
1 'polypeptide(L)'
;MQVLAAQLGSEVSRERLVDALYAIRAPRNLVGIIPAMRQFRDWRRSYRPLSEFPELPGYQEAIVILDRIADLEVADEHLSGRVTERYTNVWTPLRPLTGDSVIGELLLVRAGQGVDAAAFERASVWLVWQAQRFNRRWNTRAAYAQYLSSDTGRLVDRKYGHRLYSAYLALRHLAVDEPEARERLALLVAGMGEFSDAQSRKLTLLVRLARLASGGTGEGPLRRHAFEQMGLSPEV
;
A
#
# COMPACT_ATOMS: atom_id res chain seq x y z
N MET A 1 7.89 -16.42 7.52
CA MET A 1 8.85 -15.85 8.49
C MET A 1 10.14 -16.64 8.58
N GLN A 2 10.12 -17.93 8.95
CA GLN A 2 11.34 -18.75 9.12
C GLN A 2 12.20 -18.82 7.86
N VAL A 3 11.58 -19.04 6.69
CA VAL A 3 12.27 -19.06 5.39
C VAL A 3 13.00 -17.74 5.12
N LEU A 4 12.32 -16.61 5.29
CA LEU A 4 12.93 -15.28 5.10
C LEU A 4 14.08 -15.03 6.08
N ALA A 5 13.93 -15.43 7.35
CA ALA A 5 14.99 -15.29 8.34
C ALA A 5 16.23 -16.13 7.97
N ALA A 6 16.04 -17.34 7.45
CA ALA A 6 17.14 -18.18 6.98
C ALA A 6 17.91 -17.53 5.82
N GLN A 7 17.22 -16.86 4.90
CA GLN A 7 17.83 -16.14 3.78
C GLN A 7 18.63 -14.90 4.21
N LEU A 8 18.20 -14.22 5.29
CA LEU A 8 18.87 -13.02 5.80
C LEU A 8 20.11 -13.32 6.66
N GLY A 9 20.29 -14.56 7.09
CA GLY A 9 21.39 -15.00 7.94
C GLY A 9 21.15 -14.76 9.45
N SER A 10 22.01 -15.36 10.28
CA SER A 10 21.89 -15.36 11.75
C SER A 10 22.08 -13.99 12.41
N GLU A 11 22.63 -13.02 11.69
CA GLU A 11 22.81 -11.64 12.16
C GLU A 11 21.49 -10.87 12.32
N VAL A 12 20.44 -11.29 11.60
CA VAL A 12 19.12 -10.67 11.66
C VAL A 12 18.27 -11.47 12.65
N SER A 13 18.13 -10.92 13.87
CA SER A 13 17.26 -11.53 14.87
C SER A 13 15.80 -11.51 14.43
N ARG A 14 15.02 -12.47 14.93
CA ARG A 14 13.56 -12.53 14.70
C ARG A 14 12.87 -11.22 15.07
N GLU A 15 13.30 -10.58 16.17
CA GLU A 15 12.71 -9.32 16.61
C GLU A 15 12.96 -8.19 15.63
N ARG A 16 14.20 -8.04 15.15
CA ARG A 16 14.55 -7.03 14.14
C ARG A 16 13.77 -7.25 12.84
N LEU A 17 13.58 -8.51 12.45
CA LEU A 17 12.77 -8.85 11.27
C LEU A 17 11.28 -8.50 11.50
N VAL A 18 10.73 -8.77 12.68
CA VAL A 18 9.37 -8.37 13.03
C VAL A 18 9.20 -6.85 12.98
N ASP A 19 10.15 -6.10 13.54
CA ASP A 19 10.11 -4.64 13.55
C ASP A 19 10.21 -4.04 12.14
N ALA A 20 11.06 -4.63 11.29
CA ALA A 20 11.17 -4.25 9.89
C ALA A 20 9.85 -4.49 9.14
N LEU A 21 9.31 -5.70 9.22
CA LEU A 21 8.05 -6.03 8.56
C LEU A 21 6.87 -5.25 9.16
N TYR A 22 6.93 -4.90 10.44
CA TYR A 22 5.96 -4.05 11.10
C TYR A 22 5.95 -2.67 10.45
N ALA A 23 7.10 -2.05 10.18
CA ALA A 23 7.20 -0.72 9.58
C ALA A 23 6.40 -0.55 8.27
N ILE A 24 6.24 -1.64 7.51
CA ILE A 24 5.44 -1.69 6.28
C ILE A 24 4.19 -2.56 6.41
N ARG A 25 3.89 -3.08 7.61
CA ARG A 25 2.78 -3.99 7.92
C ARG A 25 2.67 -5.13 6.91
N ALA A 26 3.77 -5.86 6.69
CA ALA A 26 3.84 -6.90 5.68
C ALA A 26 2.72 -7.96 5.87
N PRO A 27 2.18 -8.54 4.78
CA PRO A 27 1.27 -9.66 4.91
C PRO A 27 2.01 -10.88 5.50
N ARG A 28 1.34 -11.66 6.34
CA ARG A 28 1.92 -12.83 7.03
C ARG A 28 2.52 -13.85 6.07
N ASN A 29 1.88 -14.04 4.91
CA ASN A 29 2.35 -15.00 3.93
C ASN A 29 3.67 -14.56 3.28
N LEU A 30 4.03 -13.28 3.30
CA LEU A 30 5.26 -12.73 2.69
C LEU A 30 5.42 -13.07 1.19
N VAL A 31 4.33 -13.40 0.51
CA VAL A 31 4.33 -13.65 -0.93
C VAL A 31 4.83 -12.39 -1.63
N GLY A 32 5.85 -12.51 -2.48
CA GLY A 32 6.40 -11.38 -3.21
C GLY A 32 7.06 -10.31 -2.32
N ILE A 33 7.43 -10.63 -1.07
CA ILE A 33 8.04 -9.62 -0.19
C ILE A 33 9.31 -9.01 -0.79
N ILE A 34 10.10 -9.77 -1.55
CA ILE A 34 11.33 -9.28 -2.18
C ILE A 34 11.04 -8.17 -3.21
N PRO A 35 10.23 -8.41 -4.27
CA PRO A 35 9.89 -7.35 -5.21
C PRO A 35 9.16 -6.17 -4.56
N ALA A 36 8.31 -6.43 -3.55
CA ALA A 36 7.66 -5.35 -2.79
C ALA A 36 8.69 -4.44 -2.09
N MET A 37 9.75 -5.02 -1.49
CA MET A 37 10.78 -4.25 -0.80
C MET A 37 11.72 -3.52 -1.76
N ARG A 38 12.00 -4.08 -2.94
CA ARG A 38 12.69 -3.36 -4.02
C ARG A 38 11.89 -2.13 -4.44
N GLN A 39 10.59 -2.30 -4.66
CA GLN A 39 9.70 -1.19 -5.01
C GLN A 39 9.65 -0.12 -3.92
N PHE A 40 9.56 -0.54 -2.66
CA PHE A 40 9.54 0.39 -1.53
C PHE A 40 10.84 1.17 -1.41
N ARG A 41 12.00 0.52 -1.62
CA ARG A 41 13.31 1.16 -1.65
C ARG A 41 13.39 2.21 -2.76
N ASP A 42 12.94 1.88 -3.97
CA ASP A 42 12.95 2.80 -5.10
C ASP A 42 12.06 4.02 -4.83
N TRP A 43 10.86 3.80 -4.29
CA TRP A 43 9.98 4.90 -3.89
C TRP A 43 10.57 5.77 -2.78
N ARG A 44 11.24 5.20 -1.77
CA ARG A 44 11.90 6.00 -0.72
C ARG A 44 12.98 6.93 -1.28
N ARG A 45 13.71 6.49 -2.31
CA ARG A 45 14.74 7.30 -3.00
C ARG A 45 14.12 8.47 -3.77
N SER A 46 12.97 8.28 -4.40
CA SER A 46 12.27 9.31 -5.18
C SER A 46 11.36 10.21 -4.34
N TYR A 47 10.87 9.71 -3.20
CA TYR A 47 9.89 10.38 -2.36
C TYR A 47 10.35 10.45 -0.91
N ARG A 48 10.95 11.59 -0.55
CA ARG A 48 11.42 11.90 0.81
C ARG A 48 10.41 11.55 1.92
N PRO A 49 9.08 11.78 1.79
CA PRO A 49 8.13 11.45 2.84
C PRO A 49 8.12 9.98 3.29
N LEU A 50 8.56 9.04 2.45
CA LEU A 50 8.66 7.62 2.83
C LEU A 50 10.01 7.26 3.48
N SER A 51 11.02 8.12 3.35
CA SER A 51 12.35 7.92 3.95
C SER A 51 12.37 8.23 5.46
N GLU A 52 11.40 8.98 5.95
CA GLU A 52 11.30 9.39 7.34
C GLU A 52 9.93 9.01 7.92
N PHE A 53 9.92 8.33 9.07
CA PHE A 53 8.71 8.04 9.81
C PHE A 53 8.95 8.25 11.32
N PRO A 54 9.09 9.50 11.77
CA PRO A 54 9.49 9.83 13.14
C PRO A 54 8.50 9.30 14.20
N GLU A 55 7.25 9.05 13.82
CA GLU A 55 6.23 8.48 14.70
C GLU A 55 6.42 6.98 15.01
N LEU A 56 7.36 6.31 14.32
CA LEU A 56 7.74 4.92 14.53
C LEU A 56 9.19 4.82 15.03
N PRO A 57 9.40 4.55 16.34
CA PRO A 57 10.73 4.27 16.87
C PRO A 57 11.40 3.10 16.16
N GLY A 58 12.69 3.23 15.85
CA GLY A 58 13.47 2.19 15.17
C GLY A 58 13.25 2.12 13.65
N TYR A 59 12.62 3.13 13.03
CA TYR A 59 12.30 3.09 11.61
C TYR A 59 13.54 3.01 10.69
N GLN A 60 14.65 3.66 11.05
CA GLN A 60 15.86 3.63 10.23
C GLN A 60 16.52 2.24 10.28
N GLU A 61 16.54 1.62 11.45
CA GLU A 61 17.01 0.24 11.64
C GLU A 61 16.12 -0.75 10.90
N ALA A 62 14.80 -0.53 10.92
CA ALA A 62 13.84 -1.30 10.13
C ALA A 62 14.14 -1.18 8.63
N ILE A 63 14.37 0.04 8.12
CA ILE A 63 14.73 0.29 6.71
C ILE A 63 15.96 -0.52 6.29
N VAL A 64 17.00 -0.57 7.12
CA VAL A 64 18.22 -1.35 6.81
C VAL A 64 17.89 -2.83 6.57
N ILE A 65 16.99 -3.40 7.38
CA ILE A 65 16.55 -4.79 7.19
C ILE A 65 15.68 -4.94 5.94
N LEU A 66 14.78 -3.98 5.66
CA LEU A 66 13.97 -3.99 4.44
C LEU A 66 14.84 -3.90 3.17
N ASP A 67 15.92 -3.13 3.21
CA ASP A 67 16.89 -3.04 2.11
C ASP A 67 17.66 -4.34 1.93
N ARG A 68 18.06 -5.02 3.03
CA ARG A 68 18.61 -6.38 2.96
C ARG A 68 17.63 -7.36 2.30
N ILE A 69 16.33 -7.27 2.59
CA ILE A 69 15.31 -8.10 1.93
C ILE A 69 15.23 -7.79 0.43
N ALA A 70 15.32 -6.51 0.05
CA ALA A 70 15.31 -6.09 -1.34
C ALA A 70 16.52 -6.62 -2.14
N ASP A 71 17.66 -6.80 -1.48
CA ASP A 71 18.91 -7.30 -2.06
C ASP A 71 19.02 -8.83 -2.11
N LEU A 72 18.07 -9.57 -1.53
CA LEU A 72 18.07 -11.03 -1.63
C LEU A 72 17.99 -11.49 -3.09
N GLU A 73 18.89 -12.41 -3.45
CA GLU A 73 18.82 -13.14 -4.71
C GLU A 73 17.71 -14.21 -4.67
N VAL A 74 17.20 -14.56 -5.85
CA VAL A 74 15.95 -15.32 -5.99
C VAL A 74 16.21 -16.82 -5.90
N ALA A 75 16.11 -17.38 -4.69
CA ALA A 75 16.08 -18.83 -4.47
C ALA A 75 14.67 -19.38 -4.17
N ASP A 76 13.83 -18.60 -3.48
CA ASP A 76 12.49 -19.03 -3.04
C ASP A 76 11.38 -18.44 -3.94
N GLU A 77 10.56 -19.30 -4.54
CA GLU A 77 9.48 -18.89 -5.47
C GLU A 77 8.36 -18.09 -4.79
N HIS A 78 8.15 -18.32 -3.50
CA HIS A 78 7.09 -17.69 -2.72
C HIS A 78 7.47 -16.27 -2.33
N LEU A 79 8.68 -16.07 -1.79
CA LEU A 79 9.23 -14.76 -1.44
C LEU A 79 9.47 -13.88 -2.68
N SER A 80 9.84 -14.49 -3.80
CA SER A 80 10.00 -13.79 -5.09
C SER A 80 8.68 -13.43 -5.76
N GLY A 81 7.57 -14.03 -5.34
CA GLY A 81 6.27 -13.79 -5.95
C GLY A 81 6.05 -14.52 -7.27
N ARG A 82 6.96 -15.40 -7.72
CA ARG A 82 6.73 -16.22 -8.94
C ARG A 82 5.49 -17.09 -8.85
N VAL A 83 5.14 -17.52 -7.63
CA VAL A 83 3.86 -18.23 -7.38
C VAL A 83 2.64 -17.43 -7.83
N THR A 84 2.78 -16.12 -8.02
CA THR A 84 1.70 -15.21 -8.36
C THR A 84 1.52 -15.00 -9.87
N GLU A 85 2.50 -15.35 -10.68
CA GLU A 85 2.41 -15.39 -12.15
C GLU A 85 1.39 -16.43 -12.63
N ARG A 86 1.09 -17.43 -11.78
CA ARG A 86 0.11 -18.49 -12.05
C ARG A 86 -1.35 -18.00 -11.96
N TYR A 87 -1.58 -16.75 -11.53
CA TYR A 87 -2.92 -16.20 -11.42
C TYR A 87 -3.38 -15.54 -12.73
N THR A 88 -4.53 -15.98 -13.23
CA THR A 88 -5.11 -15.58 -14.52
C THR A 88 -5.62 -14.14 -14.60
N ASN A 89 -5.74 -13.43 -13.48
CA ASN A 89 -6.27 -12.08 -13.45
C ASN A 89 -5.13 -11.06 -13.36
N VAL A 90 -4.81 -10.41 -14.48
CA VAL A 90 -3.73 -9.40 -14.60
C VAL A 90 -3.97 -8.17 -13.71
N TRP A 91 -5.24 -7.87 -13.40
CA TRP A 91 -5.65 -6.81 -12.48
C TRP A 91 -5.64 -7.25 -11.01
N THR A 92 -5.47 -8.55 -10.78
CA THR A 92 -5.42 -9.21 -9.49
C THR A 92 -4.28 -10.22 -9.51
N PRO A 93 -3.02 -9.82 -9.74
CA PRO A 93 -1.91 -10.77 -9.78
C PRO A 93 -1.70 -11.44 -8.42
N LEU A 94 -2.55 -11.20 -7.42
CA LEU A 94 -2.41 -11.60 -6.03
C LEU A 94 -3.76 -11.97 -5.42
N ARG A 95 -4.46 -12.97 -5.97
CA ARG A 95 -5.48 -13.68 -5.18
C ARG A 95 -4.95 -15.04 -4.73
N PRO A 96 -4.93 -15.35 -3.42
CA PRO A 96 -5.37 -14.51 -2.31
C PRO A 96 -4.14 -13.88 -1.64
N LEU A 97 -3.77 -12.64 -1.99
CA LEU A 97 -3.37 -11.76 -0.91
C LEU A 97 -4.63 -11.49 -0.09
N THR A 98 -4.50 -11.74 1.19
CA THR A 98 -5.56 -12.00 2.14
C THR A 98 -6.37 -10.75 2.53
N GLY A 99 -6.07 -9.60 1.92
CA GLY A 99 -6.56 -8.29 2.37
C GLY A 99 -5.88 -7.81 3.65
N ASP A 100 -4.81 -8.50 4.07
CA ASP A 100 -4.16 -8.24 5.35
C ASP A 100 -3.20 -7.06 5.30
N SER A 101 -2.70 -6.65 4.13
CA SER A 101 -1.72 -5.57 4.04
C SER A 101 -1.92 -4.70 2.82
N VAL A 102 -2.55 -3.53 3.03
CA VAL A 102 -2.68 -2.51 1.99
C VAL A 102 -1.32 -2.08 1.42
N ILE A 103 -0.30 -1.91 2.28
CA ILE A 103 1.02 -1.47 1.84
C ILE A 103 1.69 -2.56 0.99
N GLY A 104 1.72 -3.81 1.47
CA GLY A 104 2.31 -4.92 0.74
C GLY A 104 1.63 -5.17 -0.60
N GLU A 105 0.29 -5.08 -0.63
CA GLU A 105 -0.49 -5.22 -1.86
C GLU A 105 -0.20 -4.09 -2.85
N LEU A 106 -0.19 -2.82 -2.41
CA LEU A 106 0.13 -1.68 -3.29
C LEU A 106 1.53 -1.78 -3.91
N LEU A 107 2.53 -2.20 -3.12
CA LEU A 107 3.90 -2.36 -3.59
C LEU A 107 4.04 -3.44 -4.67
N LEU A 108 3.14 -4.43 -4.68
CA LEU A 108 3.16 -5.54 -5.62
C LEU A 108 2.31 -5.31 -6.88
N VAL A 109 1.37 -4.36 -6.87
CA VAL A 109 0.42 -4.11 -7.98
C VAL A 109 1.09 -3.50 -9.23
N ARG A 110 2.39 -3.19 -9.20
CA ARG A 110 3.03 -2.43 -10.28
C ARG A 110 3.02 -3.19 -11.63
N ALA A 111 2.60 -2.47 -12.68
CA ALA A 111 2.80 -2.74 -14.11
C ALA A 111 1.70 -3.49 -14.90
N GLY A 112 0.43 -3.21 -14.65
CA GLY A 112 -0.57 -3.27 -15.73
C GLY A 112 -0.45 -2.00 -16.58
N GLN A 113 0.05 -2.10 -17.81
CA GLN A 113 0.42 -0.96 -18.66
C GLN A 113 -0.77 -0.03 -18.98
N GLY A 114 -0.49 1.29 -19.00
CA GLY A 114 -1.38 2.36 -19.45
C GLY A 114 -0.86 3.74 -19.05
N VAL A 115 -0.99 4.75 -19.92
CA VAL A 115 -0.26 6.04 -19.85
C VAL A 115 -0.77 6.94 -18.73
N ASP A 116 -0.32 6.71 -17.49
CA ASP A 116 -0.01 7.68 -16.42
C ASP A 116 0.64 6.99 -15.19
N ALA A 117 1.72 6.25 -15.43
CA ALA A 117 2.43 5.52 -14.38
C ALA A 117 2.91 6.44 -13.24
N ALA A 118 3.19 7.71 -13.54
CA ALA A 118 3.65 8.70 -12.58
C ALA A 118 2.52 9.14 -11.62
N ALA A 119 1.31 9.38 -12.11
CA ALA A 119 0.19 9.71 -11.24
C ALA A 119 -0.21 8.52 -10.35
N PHE A 120 -0.22 7.31 -10.90
CA PHE A 120 -0.53 6.11 -10.12
C PHE A 120 0.52 5.88 -9.04
N GLU A 121 1.80 6.02 -9.39
CA GLU A 121 2.90 5.98 -8.44
C GLU A 121 2.74 7.03 -7.33
N ARG A 122 2.48 8.30 -7.70
CA ARG A 122 2.30 9.37 -6.72
C ARG A 122 1.13 9.09 -5.77
N ALA A 123 0.00 8.61 -6.30
CA ALA A 123 -1.15 8.22 -5.47
C ALA A 123 -0.85 7.02 -4.56
N SER A 124 -0.07 6.04 -5.04
CA SER A 124 0.35 4.87 -4.28
C SER A 124 1.30 5.24 -3.15
N VAL A 125 2.31 6.07 -3.43
CA VAL A 125 3.24 6.63 -2.45
C VAL A 125 2.48 7.38 -1.36
N TRP A 126 1.52 8.22 -1.77
CA TRP A 126 0.65 8.92 -0.83
C TRP A 126 -0.12 7.93 0.06
N LEU A 127 -0.73 6.91 -0.51
CA LEU A 127 -1.51 5.92 0.25
C LEU A 127 -0.64 5.08 1.18
N VAL A 128 0.59 4.72 0.78
CA VAL A 128 1.56 4.05 1.67
C VAL A 128 1.90 4.94 2.86
N TRP A 129 2.19 6.22 2.62
CA TRP A 129 2.49 7.19 3.68
C TRP A 129 1.32 7.35 4.68
N GLN A 130 0.08 7.37 4.18
CA GLN A 130 -1.13 7.36 5.00
C GLN A 130 -1.27 6.05 5.80
N ALA A 131 -1.06 4.92 5.13
CA ALA A 131 -1.19 3.59 5.72
C ALA A 131 -0.23 3.41 6.89
N GLN A 132 1.02 3.87 6.78
CA GLN A 132 2.01 3.80 7.85
C GLN A 132 1.51 4.53 9.11
N ARG A 133 1.01 5.77 8.97
CA ARG A 133 0.48 6.58 10.08
C ARG A 133 -0.80 6.02 10.67
N PHE A 134 -1.72 5.58 9.82
CA PHE A 134 -2.95 4.93 10.26
C PHE A 134 -2.62 3.67 11.07
N ASN A 135 -1.78 2.79 10.53
CA ASN A 135 -1.44 1.54 11.18
C ASN A 135 -0.69 1.75 12.50
N ARG A 136 0.14 2.78 12.62
CA ARG A 136 0.78 3.14 13.90
C ARG A 136 -0.22 3.48 15.01
N ARG A 137 -1.38 4.07 14.66
CA ARG A 137 -2.43 4.42 15.64
C ARG A 137 -3.26 3.23 16.08
N TRP A 138 -3.46 2.25 15.20
CA TRP A 138 -4.47 1.19 15.41
C TRP A 138 -3.89 -0.21 15.59
N ASN A 139 -2.67 -0.46 15.12
CA ASN A 139 -2.03 -1.78 15.16
C ASN A 139 -0.71 -1.70 15.89
N THR A 140 -0.66 -2.22 17.12
CA THR A 140 0.57 -2.26 17.93
C THR A 140 1.57 -3.29 17.39
N ARG A 141 2.85 -3.11 17.73
CA ARG A 141 3.92 -4.07 17.38
C ARG A 141 3.63 -5.46 17.93
N ALA A 142 3.11 -5.55 19.16
CA ALA A 142 2.73 -6.81 19.78
C ALA A 142 1.59 -7.52 19.02
N ALA A 143 0.52 -6.80 18.67
CA ALA A 143 -0.57 -7.35 17.87
C ALA A 143 -0.10 -7.82 16.50
N TYR A 144 0.82 -7.09 15.87
CA TYR A 144 1.43 -7.50 14.60
C TYR A 144 2.31 -8.75 14.73
N ALA A 145 3.12 -8.86 15.79
CA ALA A 145 3.91 -10.06 16.06
C ALA A 145 3.01 -11.29 16.25
N GLN A 146 1.88 -11.12 16.94
CA GLN A 146 0.87 -12.16 17.10
C GLN A 146 0.22 -12.52 15.76
N TYR A 147 -0.12 -11.53 14.93
CA TYR A 147 -0.62 -11.75 13.57
C TYR A 147 0.34 -12.60 12.74
N LEU A 148 1.64 -12.28 12.73
CA LEU A 148 2.65 -13.03 11.99
C LEU A 148 2.82 -14.48 12.48
N SER A 149 2.43 -14.76 13.72
CA SER A 149 2.56 -16.08 14.36
C SER A 149 1.24 -16.87 14.40
N SER A 150 0.14 -16.28 13.94
CA SER A 150 -1.19 -16.91 13.93
C SER A 150 -1.50 -17.49 12.54
N ASP A 151 -2.18 -18.62 12.47
CA ASP A 151 -2.61 -19.21 11.20
C ASP A 151 -3.88 -18.55 10.62
N THR A 152 -4.68 -17.88 11.44
CA THR A 152 -5.98 -17.30 11.07
C THR A 152 -6.13 -15.81 11.40
N GLY A 153 -5.12 -15.22 12.06
CA GLY A 153 -5.11 -13.81 12.42
C GLY A 153 -5.25 -12.90 11.20
N ARG A 154 -5.94 -11.78 11.39
CA ARG A 154 -6.06 -10.69 10.41
C ARG A 154 -5.35 -9.47 10.95
N LEU A 155 -4.63 -8.75 10.09
CA LEU A 155 -3.87 -7.57 10.49
C LEU A 155 -4.77 -6.38 10.83
N VAL A 156 -6.03 -6.39 10.38
CA VAL A 156 -6.97 -5.31 10.67
C VAL A 156 -8.32 -5.87 11.11
N ASP A 157 -8.80 -5.36 12.23
CA ASP A 157 -10.17 -5.58 12.68
C ASP A 157 -11.16 -4.98 11.65
N ARG A 158 -12.23 -5.71 11.35
CA ARG A 158 -13.24 -5.35 10.32
C ARG A 158 -13.83 -3.96 10.55
N LYS A 159 -13.85 -3.48 11.80
CA LYS A 159 -14.40 -2.18 12.20
C LYS A 159 -13.58 -0.98 11.71
N TYR A 160 -12.26 -1.11 11.57
CA TYR A 160 -11.37 0.03 11.28
C TYR A 160 -10.61 -0.10 9.94
N GLY A 161 -10.45 -1.31 9.40
CA GLY A 161 -9.75 -1.56 8.14
C GLY A 161 -10.51 -1.13 6.89
N HIS A 162 -11.81 -0.85 7.01
CA HIS A 162 -12.65 -0.58 5.85
C HIS A 162 -12.21 0.65 5.06
N ARG A 163 -11.72 1.72 5.69
CA ARG A 163 -11.36 2.96 4.97
C ARG A 163 -10.07 2.83 4.17
N LEU A 164 -9.01 2.33 4.79
CA LEU A 164 -7.73 2.15 4.13
C LEU A 164 -7.82 1.08 3.03
N TYR A 165 -8.52 -0.02 3.31
CA TYR A 165 -8.76 -1.07 2.34
C TYR A 165 -9.67 -0.60 1.19
N SER A 166 -10.73 0.18 1.47
CA SER A 166 -11.56 0.78 0.41
C SER A 166 -10.77 1.76 -0.45
N ALA A 167 -9.88 2.57 0.16
CA ALA A 167 -9.03 3.50 -0.58
C ALA A 167 -8.02 2.76 -1.47
N TYR A 168 -7.50 1.63 -1.00
CA TYR A 168 -6.68 0.74 -1.80
C TYR A 168 -7.45 0.14 -2.98
N LEU A 169 -8.63 -0.46 -2.74
CA LEU A 169 -9.46 -1.02 -3.81
C LEU A 169 -9.83 0.05 -4.84
N ALA A 170 -10.18 1.24 -4.37
CA ALA A 170 -10.44 2.42 -5.17
C ALA A 170 -9.26 2.78 -6.09
N LEU A 171 -8.06 2.94 -5.52
CA LEU A 171 -6.85 3.23 -6.29
C LEU A 171 -6.56 2.10 -7.30
N ARG A 172 -6.74 0.85 -6.89
CA ARG A 172 -6.57 -0.31 -7.75
C ARG A 172 -7.52 -0.30 -8.95
N HIS A 173 -8.76 0.16 -8.80
CA HIS A 173 -9.67 0.33 -9.94
C HIS A 173 -9.22 1.41 -10.93
N LEU A 174 -8.39 2.37 -10.49
CA LEU A 174 -7.79 3.38 -11.36
C LEU A 174 -6.50 2.91 -12.04
N ALA A 175 -6.03 1.70 -11.74
CA ALA A 175 -4.82 1.13 -12.34
C ALA A 175 -5.07 0.51 -13.73
N VAL A 176 -6.13 0.91 -14.43
CA VAL A 176 -6.55 0.40 -15.75
C VAL A 176 -6.28 1.42 -16.85
N ASP A 177 -5.94 0.97 -18.06
CA ASP A 177 -5.67 1.85 -19.21
C ASP A 177 -6.96 2.30 -19.92
N GLU A 178 -7.80 3.01 -19.20
CA GLU A 178 -9.04 3.59 -19.71
C GLU A 178 -8.98 5.12 -19.61
N PRO A 179 -9.44 5.89 -20.61
CA PRO A 179 -9.42 7.36 -20.57
C PRO A 179 -10.03 7.95 -19.29
N GLU A 180 -11.14 7.39 -18.84
CA GLU A 180 -11.85 7.85 -17.65
C GLU A 180 -11.06 7.55 -16.36
N ALA A 181 -10.39 6.39 -16.28
CA ALA A 181 -9.53 6.06 -15.16
C ALA A 181 -8.34 7.02 -15.06
N ARG A 182 -7.76 7.39 -16.22
CA ARG A 182 -6.67 8.37 -16.30
C ARG A 182 -7.10 9.76 -15.85
N GLU A 183 -8.22 10.27 -16.34
CA GLU A 183 -8.74 11.57 -15.93
C GLU A 183 -9.02 11.60 -14.42
N ARG A 184 -9.65 10.56 -13.88
CA ARG A 184 -9.95 10.45 -12.44
C ARG A 184 -8.68 10.37 -11.60
N LEU A 185 -7.66 9.65 -12.08
CA LEU A 185 -6.37 9.56 -11.41
C LEU A 185 -5.62 10.91 -11.42
N ALA A 186 -5.66 11.64 -12.54
CA ALA A 186 -5.09 12.98 -12.64
C ALA A 186 -5.77 13.96 -11.67
N LEU A 187 -7.11 13.94 -11.61
CA LEU A 187 -7.89 14.75 -10.65
C LEU A 187 -7.57 14.38 -9.20
N LEU A 188 -7.42 13.09 -8.91
CA LEU A 188 -7.03 12.62 -7.58
C LEU A 188 -5.66 13.17 -7.20
N VAL A 189 -4.67 13.08 -8.09
CA VAL A 189 -3.31 13.59 -7.86
C VAL A 189 -3.28 15.11 -7.73
N ALA A 190 -4.08 15.83 -8.51
CA ALA A 190 -4.20 17.29 -8.39
C ALA A 190 -4.78 17.69 -7.03
N GLY A 191 -5.75 16.95 -6.51
CA GLY A 191 -6.31 17.16 -5.17
C GLY A 191 -5.46 16.62 -4.02
N MET A 192 -4.53 15.71 -4.31
CA MET A 192 -3.47 15.29 -3.38
C MET A 192 -2.44 16.42 -3.27
N GLY A 193 -2.77 17.44 -2.46
CA GLY A 193 -1.82 18.43 -1.98
C GLY A 193 -0.71 17.80 -1.12
N GLU A 194 -0.05 18.60 -0.28
CA GLU A 194 1.09 18.12 0.52
C GLU A 194 0.74 16.96 1.48
N PHE A 195 1.77 16.19 1.80
CA PHE A 195 1.76 15.14 2.82
C PHE A 195 1.57 15.78 4.21
N SER A 196 0.34 15.83 4.71
CA SER A 196 -0.02 16.47 5.98
C SER A 196 -1.00 15.61 6.79
N ASP A 197 -1.16 15.89 8.08
CA ASP A 197 -1.96 15.12 9.06
C ASP A 197 -3.48 15.30 9.01
N ALA A 198 -4.02 16.19 8.16
CA ALA A 198 -5.46 16.45 7.97
C ALA A 198 -6.23 15.32 7.21
N GLN A 199 -5.82 14.06 7.40
CA GLN A 199 -5.85 12.97 6.42
C GLN A 199 -7.16 12.21 6.26
N SER A 200 -8.00 12.15 7.31
CA SER A 200 -9.23 11.35 7.31
C SER A 200 -10.24 11.84 6.25
N ARG A 201 -10.24 13.14 5.95
CA ARG A 201 -11.06 13.73 4.87
C ARG A 201 -10.54 13.36 3.48
N LYS A 202 -9.22 13.35 3.26
CA LYS A 202 -8.58 12.98 1.98
C LYS A 202 -8.78 11.50 1.61
N LEU A 203 -8.70 10.58 2.58
CA LEU A 203 -9.04 9.16 2.35
C LEU A 203 -10.53 8.97 2.00
N THR A 204 -11.42 9.76 2.63
CA THR A 204 -12.85 9.74 2.32
C THR A 204 -13.13 10.25 0.91
N LEU A 205 -12.39 11.27 0.45
CA LEU A 205 -12.44 11.76 -0.93
C LEU A 205 -12.02 10.69 -1.93
N LEU A 206 -10.93 9.98 -1.66
CA LEU A 206 -10.43 8.90 -2.51
C LEU A 206 -11.46 7.76 -2.68
N VAL A 207 -12.09 7.33 -1.57
CA VAL A 207 -13.16 6.33 -1.61
C VAL A 207 -14.40 6.84 -2.36
N ARG A 208 -14.72 8.13 -2.26
CA ARG A 208 -15.87 8.72 -2.96
C ARG A 208 -15.60 8.84 -4.47
N LEU A 209 -14.43 9.33 -4.88
CA LEU A 209 -14.05 9.46 -6.29
C LEU A 209 -14.03 8.12 -7.02
N ALA A 210 -13.56 7.05 -6.38
CA ALA A 210 -13.62 5.73 -6.99
C ALA A 210 -15.00 5.08 -6.98
N ARG A 211 -15.91 5.48 -6.08
CA ARG A 211 -17.32 5.04 -6.13
C ARG A 211 -18.08 5.67 -7.31
N LEU A 212 -17.62 6.82 -7.81
CA LEU A 212 -18.12 7.39 -9.06
C LEU A 212 -17.68 6.56 -10.29
N ALA A 213 -16.70 5.65 -10.15
CA ALA A 213 -16.26 4.77 -11.23
C ALA A 213 -17.13 3.51 -11.36
N SER A 214 -18.00 3.22 -10.39
CA SER A 214 -18.89 2.05 -10.40
C SER A 214 -20.35 2.37 -10.74
N GLY A 215 -20.65 3.59 -11.19
CA GLY A 215 -21.96 3.98 -11.74
C GLY A 215 -23.09 4.02 -10.71
N GLY A 216 -22.79 4.34 -9.45
CA GLY A 216 -23.77 4.37 -8.37
C GLY A 216 -24.62 5.64 -8.36
N THR A 217 -25.91 5.54 -8.00
CA THR A 217 -26.79 6.71 -7.86
C THR A 217 -26.27 7.70 -6.81
N GLY A 218 -26.07 8.98 -7.18
CA GLY A 218 -25.63 10.07 -6.28
C GLY A 218 -24.33 10.80 -6.66
N GLU A 219 -23.88 10.69 -7.92
CA GLU A 219 -22.55 11.14 -8.37
C GLU A 219 -22.32 12.66 -8.36
N GLY A 220 -23.33 13.46 -8.74
CA GLY A 220 -23.20 14.92 -8.85
C GLY A 220 -22.81 15.63 -7.54
N PRO A 221 -23.52 15.39 -6.42
CA PRO A 221 -23.18 15.97 -5.12
C PRO A 221 -21.84 15.48 -4.57
N LEU A 222 -21.49 14.21 -4.81
CA LEU A 222 -20.23 13.62 -4.37
C LEU A 222 -19.03 14.18 -5.14
N ARG A 223 -19.17 14.35 -6.45
CA ARG A 223 -18.18 15.01 -7.32
C ARG A 223 -18.01 16.46 -6.90
N ARG A 224 -19.09 17.24 -6.82
CA ARG A 224 -19.05 18.66 -6.44
C ARG A 224 -18.35 18.89 -5.09
N HIS A 225 -18.75 18.13 -4.08
CA HIS A 225 -18.13 18.20 -2.75
C HIS A 225 -16.67 17.73 -2.77
N ALA A 226 -16.30 16.76 -3.62
CA ALA A 226 -14.92 16.35 -3.74
C ALA A 226 -14.03 17.43 -4.36
N PHE A 227 -14.50 18.07 -5.43
CA PHE A 227 -13.83 19.17 -6.10
C PHE A 227 -13.70 20.39 -5.17
N GLU A 228 -14.78 20.75 -4.45
CA GLU A 228 -14.76 21.81 -3.44
C GLU A 228 -13.71 21.57 -2.34
N GLN A 229 -13.55 20.33 -1.84
CA GLN A 229 -12.53 20.01 -0.84
C GLN A 229 -11.09 19.97 -1.40
N MET A 230 -10.94 19.85 -2.72
CA MET A 230 -9.66 19.88 -3.42
C MET A 230 -9.30 21.29 -3.90
N GLY A 231 -10.15 22.30 -3.66
CA GLY A 231 -9.95 23.67 -4.14
C GLY A 231 -10.11 23.81 -5.65
N LEU A 232 -10.78 22.85 -6.30
CA LEU A 232 -11.03 22.82 -7.73
C LEU A 232 -12.48 23.26 -8.00
N SER A 233 -12.69 24.05 -9.06
CA SER A 233 -14.05 24.41 -9.47
C SER A 233 -14.79 23.15 -9.97
N PRO A 234 -16.05 22.91 -9.56
CA PRO A 234 -16.81 21.75 -9.98
C PRO A 234 -17.29 21.79 -11.45
N GLU A 235 -16.88 22.80 -12.23
CA GLU A 235 -17.24 22.96 -13.63
C GLU A 235 -16.28 22.18 -14.55
N VAL A 236 -16.61 20.89 -14.78
CA VAL A 236 -16.40 20.12 -16.02
C VAL A 236 -17.57 19.16 -16.19
#